data_AF-A0A423EX34-F1
#
_entry.id   AF-A0A423EX34-F1
#
_cell.length_a   1.000
_cell.length_b   1.000
_cell.length_c   1.000
_cell.angle_alpha   90.00
_cell.angle_beta   90.00
_cell.angle_gamma   90.00
#
_symmetry.space_group_name_H-M   'P 1'
#
loop_
_entity.id
_entity.type
_entity.pdbx_description
1 polymer ?
#
loop_
_entity_poly.entity_id
_entity_poly.type
_entity_poly.pdbx_seq_one_letter_code
_entity_poly.pdbx_strand_id
1 'polypeptide(L)'
;MATLIGARHGQAIWRDYLELTKPKVVVLMLITSLVGMFLATRAGVPWTVLVFGNLGIALCAGGAAAVNHVVDRRIDAVMARTHKRPLAEGRVSPLAALAFALFLAVAGLALLLAFTNPLAAWLTLASLLGYAVIYTGFLKRATPQNIVIGGLAGAAPPLLGWVAVTGHISAEPLLLVLIIFAWTPPHFWALAIHRKEEYAKADIPMLPVTHGEHYTKVHILLYTFALLAVSLMPYVIHMSGLLYLACALVLGGRFLQWAWVLYRGGRPHAAINTFKYSIWYLLLLFIALLLDHYLLLNL
;
A
#
# COMPACT_ATOMS: atom_id res chain seq x y z
N MET A 1 9.83 -42.61 -16.05
CA MET A 1 9.37 -42.47 -14.64
C MET A 1 8.89 -41.04 -14.42
N ALA A 2 7.62 -40.77 -14.74
CA ALA A 2 6.96 -39.52 -14.41
C ALA A 2 6.41 -39.64 -13.00
N THR A 3 7.09 -39.04 -12.02
CA THR A 3 6.62 -39.00 -10.64
C THR A 3 5.38 -38.12 -10.58
N LEU A 4 4.21 -38.76 -10.52
CA LEU A 4 2.94 -38.14 -10.17
C LEU A 4 3.11 -37.45 -8.82
N ILE A 5 3.24 -36.12 -8.82
CA ILE A 5 3.06 -35.31 -7.63
C ILE A 5 1.59 -35.47 -7.25
N GLY A 6 1.32 -36.40 -6.33
CA GLY A 6 0.02 -36.53 -5.69
C GLY A 6 -0.32 -35.20 -5.04
N ALA A 7 -1.22 -34.44 -5.66
CA ALA A 7 -1.80 -33.26 -5.07
C ALA A 7 -2.49 -33.70 -3.78
N ARG A 8 -1.87 -33.41 -2.63
CA ARG A 8 -2.54 -33.52 -1.33
C ARG A 8 -3.71 -32.55 -1.36
N HIS A 9 -4.90 -33.06 -1.71
CA HIS A 9 -6.17 -32.36 -1.55
C HIS A 9 -6.50 -32.32 -0.06
N GLY A 10 -5.72 -31.56 0.71
CA GLY A 10 -6.13 -31.17 2.05
C GLY A 10 -7.38 -30.31 1.90
N GLN A 11 -8.45 -30.62 2.65
CA GLN A 11 -9.63 -29.77 2.67
C GLN A 11 -9.22 -28.35 3.07
N ALA A 12 -9.61 -27.36 2.26
CA ALA A 12 -9.40 -25.96 2.57
C ALA A 12 -10.05 -25.63 3.92
N ILE A 13 -9.26 -25.11 4.86
CA ILE A 13 -9.76 -24.63 6.16
C ILE A 13 -9.92 -23.11 6.14
N TRP A 14 -10.70 -22.55 7.06
CA TRP A 14 -10.92 -21.09 7.16
C TRP A 14 -9.61 -20.28 7.23
N ARG A 15 -8.55 -20.87 7.81
CA ARG A 15 -7.22 -20.27 7.88
C ARG A 15 -6.59 -20.07 6.51
N ASP A 16 -6.83 -20.98 5.57
CA ASP A 16 -6.34 -20.84 4.19
C ASP A 16 -6.98 -19.64 3.52
N TYR A 17 -8.30 -19.45 3.67
CA TYR A 17 -9.02 -18.30 3.13
C TYR A 17 -8.59 -16.98 3.77
N LEU A 18 -8.32 -16.95 5.08
CA LEU A 18 -7.74 -15.77 5.72
C LEU A 18 -6.33 -15.46 5.25
N GLU A 19 -5.52 -16.46 4.93
CA GLU A 19 -4.20 -16.22 4.35
C GLU A 19 -4.32 -15.53 2.98
N LEU A 20 -5.36 -15.85 2.20
CA LEU A 20 -5.62 -15.21 0.90
C LEU A 20 -5.90 -13.72 1.02
N THR A 21 -6.47 -13.24 2.12
CA THR A 21 -6.78 -11.82 2.31
C THR A 21 -5.58 -10.96 2.71
N LYS A 22 -4.40 -11.57 2.96
CA LYS A 22 -3.18 -10.88 3.42
C LYS A 22 -3.45 -9.92 4.60
N PRO A 23 -3.92 -10.43 5.76
CA PRO A 23 -4.42 -9.60 6.86
C PRO A 23 -3.41 -8.56 7.36
N LYS A 24 -2.12 -8.89 7.38
CA LYS A 24 -1.06 -7.95 7.79
C LYS A 24 -0.98 -6.71 6.88
N VAL A 25 -1.18 -6.89 5.57
CA VAL A 25 -1.17 -5.80 4.59
C VAL A 25 -2.45 -4.99 4.70
N VAL A 26 -3.60 -5.67 4.81
CA VAL A 26 -4.91 -5.02 4.97
C VAL A 26 -4.95 -4.18 6.24
N VAL A 27 -4.48 -4.69 7.39
CA VAL A 27 -4.42 -3.92 8.64
C VAL A 27 -3.58 -2.64 8.48
N LEU A 28 -2.45 -2.72 7.77
CA LEU A 28 -1.63 -1.53 7.51
C LEU A 28 -2.38 -0.50 6.64
N MET A 29 -3.14 -0.95 5.65
CA MET A 29 -4.01 -0.08 4.84
C MET A 29 -5.16 0.51 5.67
N LEU A 30 -5.71 -0.24 6.64
CA LEU A 30 -6.76 0.26 7.52
C LEU A 30 -6.24 1.34 8.47
N ILE A 31 -4.98 1.26 8.92
CA ILE A 31 -4.37 2.34 9.71
C ILE A 31 -4.40 3.65 8.93
N THR A 32 -3.99 3.64 7.66
CA THR A 32 -3.98 4.86 6.83
C THR A 32 -5.38 5.33 6.45
N SER A 33 -6.34 4.41 6.27
CA SER A 33 -7.77 4.72 6.17
C SER A 33 -8.30 5.43 7.42
N LEU A 34 -7.97 4.93 8.62
CA LEU A 34 -8.34 5.56 9.88
C LEU A 34 -7.79 6.98 9.98
N VAL A 35 -6.53 7.21 9.58
CA VAL A 35 -6.00 8.58 9.55
C VAL A 35 -6.83 9.49 8.65
N GLY A 36 -7.22 9.02 7.46
CA GLY A 36 -8.11 9.75 6.56
C GLY A 36 -9.49 10.05 7.19
N MET A 37 -10.08 9.08 7.89
CA MET A 37 -11.37 9.27 8.58
C MET A 37 -11.28 10.31 9.69
N PHE A 38 -10.21 10.30 10.50
CA PHE A 38 -10.06 11.24 11.60
C PHE A 38 -9.68 12.64 11.13
N LEU A 39 -8.85 12.78 10.09
CA LEU A 39 -8.54 14.10 9.53
C LEU A 39 -9.73 14.76 8.82
N ALA A 40 -10.70 13.96 8.37
CA ALA A 40 -11.92 14.45 7.72
C ALA A 40 -12.86 15.22 8.65
N THR A 41 -12.75 15.04 9.97
CA THR A 41 -13.68 15.66 10.93
C THR A 41 -13.06 15.90 12.29
N ARG A 42 -13.27 17.11 12.81
CA ARG A 42 -12.94 17.47 14.19
C ARG A 42 -13.99 17.02 15.21
N ALA A 43 -15.23 16.79 14.76
CA ALA A 43 -16.34 16.39 15.64
C ALA A 43 -16.30 14.90 16.04
N GLY A 44 -15.36 14.14 15.47
CA GLY A 44 -15.27 12.70 15.64
C GLY A 44 -15.99 11.93 14.53
N VAL A 45 -15.51 10.71 14.29
CA VAL A 45 -16.04 9.83 13.25
C VAL A 45 -17.24 9.06 13.81
N PRO A 46 -18.41 9.05 13.12
CA PRO A 46 -19.53 8.22 13.52
C PRO A 46 -19.11 6.76 13.65
N TRP A 47 -19.47 6.10 14.77
CA TRP A 47 -19.01 4.73 15.06
C TRP A 47 -19.41 3.72 13.97
N THR A 48 -20.56 3.92 13.33
CA THR A 48 -21.04 3.10 12.21
C THR A 48 -20.09 3.18 11.01
N VAL A 49 -19.72 4.40 10.60
CA VAL A 49 -18.75 4.65 9.52
C VAL A 49 -17.38 4.11 9.91
N LEU A 50 -16.95 4.34 11.15
CA LEU A 50 -15.65 3.88 11.65
C LEU A 50 -15.52 2.35 11.55
N VAL A 51 -16.53 1.61 12.00
CA VAL A 51 -16.51 0.14 12.03
C VAL A 51 -16.85 -0.46 10.67
N PHE A 52 -18.03 -0.14 10.13
CA PHE A 52 -18.52 -0.76 8.89
C PHE A 52 -17.85 -0.21 7.64
N GLY A 53 -17.42 1.06 7.65
CA GLY A 53 -16.62 1.64 6.57
C GLY A 53 -15.25 0.98 6.46
N ASN A 54 -14.51 0.84 7.58
CA ASN A 54 -13.24 0.12 7.56
C ASN A 54 -13.42 -1.36 7.25
N LEU A 55 -14.47 -2.00 7.76
CA LEU A 55 -14.78 -3.40 7.40
C LEU A 55 -15.04 -3.53 5.89
N GLY A 56 -15.82 -2.63 5.30
CA GLY A 56 -16.08 -2.62 3.86
C GLY A 56 -14.81 -2.46 3.03
N ILE A 57 -13.94 -1.51 3.40
CA ILE A 57 -12.61 -1.32 2.79
C ILE A 57 -11.74 -2.57 2.97
N ALA A 58 -11.73 -3.17 4.15
CA ALA A 58 -10.95 -4.37 4.47
C ALA A 58 -11.36 -5.58 3.63
N LEU A 59 -12.68 -5.81 3.48
CA LEU A 59 -13.20 -6.91 2.67
C LEU A 59 -12.83 -6.73 1.21
N CYS A 60 -12.97 -5.52 0.66
CA CYS A 60 -12.56 -5.23 -0.71
C CYS A 60 -11.05 -5.41 -0.93
N ALA A 61 -10.21 -4.89 -0.02
CA ALA A 61 -8.77 -5.07 -0.07
C ALA A 61 -8.36 -6.55 0.05
N GLY A 62 -9.04 -7.30 0.92
CA GLY A 62 -8.87 -8.75 1.05
C GLY A 62 -9.28 -9.52 -0.20
N GLY A 63 -10.37 -9.12 -0.86
CA GLY A 63 -10.79 -9.65 -2.16
C GLY A 63 -9.74 -9.38 -3.24
N ALA A 64 -9.20 -8.17 -3.29
CA ALA A 64 -8.12 -7.80 -4.22
C ALA A 64 -6.85 -8.64 -3.99
N ALA A 65 -6.51 -8.91 -2.72
CA ALA A 65 -5.40 -9.78 -2.34
C ALA A 65 -5.62 -11.24 -2.74
N ALA A 66 -6.85 -11.74 -2.60
CA ALA A 66 -7.23 -13.08 -3.03
C ALA A 66 -7.13 -13.24 -4.55
N VAL A 67 -7.62 -12.26 -5.33
CA VAL A 67 -7.40 -12.23 -6.80
C VAL A 67 -5.91 -12.20 -7.12
N ASN A 68 -5.12 -11.43 -6.37
CA ASN A 68 -3.69 -11.38 -6.59
C ASN A 68 -3.01 -12.76 -6.45
N HIS A 69 -3.38 -13.56 -5.44
CA HIS A 69 -2.90 -14.94 -5.31
C HIS A 69 -3.35 -15.86 -6.45
N VAL A 70 -4.55 -15.66 -7.00
CA VAL A 70 -5.03 -16.43 -8.17
C VAL A 70 -4.17 -16.14 -9.39
N VAL A 71 -3.91 -14.87 -9.69
CA VAL A 71 -3.12 -14.45 -10.86
C VAL A 71 -1.64 -14.85 -10.72
N ASP A 72 -1.09 -14.76 -9.51
CA ASP A 72 0.31 -15.11 -9.23
C ASP A 72 0.55 -16.60 -8.96
N ARG A 73 -0.48 -17.46 -8.96
CA ARG A 73 -0.40 -18.89 -8.57
C ARG A 73 0.78 -19.64 -9.17
N ARG A 74 1.02 -19.49 -10.48
CA ARG A 74 2.11 -20.20 -11.19
C ARG A 74 3.50 -19.76 -10.73
N ILE A 75 3.66 -18.46 -10.44
CA ILE A 75 4.92 -17.89 -9.94
C ILE A 75 5.11 -18.27 -8.48
N ASP A 76 4.05 -18.18 -7.69
CA ASP A 76 4.11 -18.52 -6.27
C ASP A 76 4.57 -19.95 -6.05
N ALA A 77 4.19 -20.89 -6.94
CA ALA A 77 4.59 -22.30 -6.90
C ALA A 77 6.09 -22.54 -7.11
N VAL A 78 6.81 -21.65 -7.80
CA VAL A 78 8.26 -21.79 -8.07
C VAL A 78 9.14 -20.96 -7.13
N MET A 79 8.54 -20.09 -6.31
CA MET A 79 9.26 -19.22 -5.37
C MET A 79 9.41 -19.86 -3.99
N ALA A 80 10.65 -19.97 -3.50
CA ALA A 80 10.98 -20.59 -2.20
C ALA A 80 10.19 -20.03 -1.01
N ARG A 81 9.78 -18.75 -1.04
CA ARG A 81 9.01 -18.10 0.03
C ARG A 81 7.49 -18.33 -0.04
N THR A 82 6.95 -18.57 -1.23
CA THR A 82 5.49 -18.54 -1.48
C THR A 82 4.92 -19.87 -1.97
N HIS A 83 5.78 -20.87 -2.20
CA HIS A 83 5.35 -22.21 -2.61
C HIS A 83 4.38 -22.86 -1.61
N LYS A 84 4.41 -22.43 -0.34
CA LYS A 84 3.51 -22.94 0.72
C LYS A 84 2.12 -22.30 0.78
N ARG A 85 1.85 -21.32 -0.09
CA ARG A 85 0.57 -20.62 -0.11
C ARG A 85 -0.57 -21.58 -0.46
N PRO A 86 -1.78 -21.40 0.09
CA PRO A 86 -2.89 -22.33 -0.11
C PRO A 86 -3.23 -22.63 -1.58
N LEU A 87 -3.12 -21.63 -2.46
CA LEU A 87 -3.33 -21.81 -3.90
C LEU A 87 -2.18 -22.51 -4.63
N ALA A 88 -0.94 -22.31 -4.17
CA ALA A 88 0.26 -22.89 -4.79
C ALA A 88 0.38 -24.37 -4.43
N GLU A 89 0.01 -24.75 -3.21
CA GLU A 89 -0.05 -26.16 -2.76
C GLU A 89 -1.30 -26.90 -3.26
N GLY A 90 -2.28 -26.19 -3.82
CA GLY A 90 -3.54 -26.79 -4.29
C GLY A 90 -4.56 -27.08 -3.18
N ARG A 91 -4.37 -26.55 -1.96
CA ARG A 91 -5.35 -26.66 -0.86
C ARG A 91 -6.66 -25.92 -1.17
N VAL A 92 -6.57 -24.81 -1.91
CA VAL A 92 -7.73 -24.04 -2.38
C VAL A 92 -7.75 -24.01 -3.91
N SER A 93 -8.89 -24.34 -4.52
CA SER A 93 -9.04 -24.27 -5.97
C SER A 93 -9.10 -22.81 -6.45
N PRO A 94 -8.60 -22.48 -7.66
CA PRO A 94 -8.68 -21.12 -8.19
C PRO A 94 -10.11 -20.60 -8.30
N LEU A 95 -11.06 -21.47 -8.66
CA LEU A 95 -12.47 -21.10 -8.77
C LEU A 95 -13.06 -20.75 -7.39
N ALA A 96 -12.76 -21.53 -6.35
CA ALA A 96 -13.19 -21.24 -4.99
C ALA A 96 -12.58 -19.93 -4.46
N ALA A 97 -11.31 -19.67 -4.78
CA ALA A 97 -10.64 -18.42 -4.41
C ALA A 97 -11.22 -17.19 -5.14
N LEU A 98 -11.58 -17.31 -6.41
CA LEU A 98 -12.26 -16.24 -7.16
C LEU A 98 -13.69 -16.02 -6.64
N ALA A 99 -14.44 -17.08 -6.34
CA ALA A 99 -15.75 -16.97 -5.73
C ALA A 99 -15.69 -16.29 -4.35
N PHE A 100 -14.70 -16.65 -3.54
CA PHE A 100 -14.43 -16.00 -2.26
C PHE A 100 -14.05 -14.51 -2.43
N ALA A 101 -13.18 -14.19 -3.39
CA ALA A 101 -12.81 -12.82 -3.68
C ALA A 101 -14.01 -11.96 -4.14
N LEU A 102 -14.88 -12.52 -4.98
CA LEU A 102 -16.12 -11.87 -5.42
C LEU A 102 -17.08 -11.66 -4.25
N PHE A 103 -17.25 -12.67 -3.39
CA PHE A 103 -18.06 -12.55 -2.17
C PHE A 103 -17.55 -11.41 -1.27
N LEU A 104 -16.24 -11.35 -1.00
CA LEU A 104 -15.65 -10.28 -0.21
C LEU A 104 -15.85 -8.90 -0.86
N ALA A 105 -15.69 -8.80 -2.17
CA ALA A 105 -15.92 -7.55 -2.89
C ALA A 105 -17.39 -7.10 -2.78
N VAL A 106 -18.35 -7.98 -3.05
CA VAL A 106 -19.78 -7.66 -2.96
C VAL A 106 -20.19 -7.31 -1.53
N ALA A 107 -19.76 -8.09 -0.54
CA ALA A 107 -20.04 -7.81 0.87
C ALA A 107 -19.42 -6.47 1.31
N GLY A 108 -18.18 -6.19 0.90
CA GLY A 108 -17.50 -4.93 1.19
C GLY A 108 -18.20 -3.71 0.57
N LEU A 109 -18.60 -3.82 -0.70
CA LEU A 109 -19.38 -2.78 -1.37
C LEU A 109 -20.74 -2.55 -0.70
N ALA A 110 -21.44 -3.64 -0.34
CA ALA A 110 -22.74 -3.54 0.33
C ALA A 110 -22.63 -2.81 1.68
N LEU A 111 -21.59 -3.11 2.47
CA LEU A 111 -21.33 -2.38 3.72
C LEU A 111 -21.06 -0.90 3.48
N LEU A 112 -20.25 -0.56 2.48
CA LEU A 112 -19.97 0.84 2.15
C LEU A 112 -21.23 1.59 1.70
N LEU A 113 -22.05 0.97 0.85
CA LEU A 113 -23.31 1.56 0.41
C LEU A 113 -24.32 1.74 1.56
N ALA A 114 -24.38 0.80 2.50
CA ALA A 114 -25.33 0.82 3.61
C ALA A 114 -24.92 1.76 4.75
N PHE A 115 -23.62 1.82 5.09
CA PHE A 115 -23.13 2.49 6.30
C PHE A 115 -22.26 3.72 6.03
N THR A 116 -21.89 3.99 4.78
CA THR A 116 -21.08 5.15 4.42
C THR A 116 -21.77 5.96 3.31
N ASN A 117 -21.30 5.86 2.06
CA ASN A 117 -21.89 6.51 0.90
C ASN A 117 -21.48 5.82 -0.41
N PRO A 118 -22.19 6.07 -1.52
CA PRO A 118 -21.85 5.50 -2.83
C PRO A 118 -20.47 5.87 -3.35
N LEU A 119 -19.97 7.08 -3.06
CA LEU A 119 -18.67 7.53 -3.55
C LEU A 119 -17.54 6.68 -2.96
N ALA A 120 -17.57 6.42 -1.65
CA ALA A 120 -16.62 5.53 -0.99
C ALA A 120 -16.67 4.11 -1.56
N ALA A 121 -17.86 3.59 -1.83
CA ALA A 121 -18.05 2.26 -2.43
C ALA A 121 -17.40 2.17 -3.83
N TRP A 122 -17.68 3.13 -4.71
CA TRP A 122 -17.14 3.15 -6.07
C TRP A 122 -15.64 3.38 -6.12
N LEU A 123 -15.11 4.27 -5.29
CA LEU A 123 -13.66 4.47 -5.18
C LEU A 123 -12.95 3.23 -4.64
N THR A 124 -13.55 2.54 -3.67
CA THR A 124 -13.01 1.28 -3.14
C THR A 124 -13.01 0.19 -4.22
N LEU A 125 -14.09 0.07 -5.01
CA LEU A 125 -14.14 -0.84 -6.15
C LEU A 125 -13.08 -0.49 -7.20
N ALA A 126 -12.93 0.79 -7.54
CA ALA A 126 -11.92 1.26 -8.48
C ALA A 126 -10.50 0.90 -7.99
N SER A 127 -10.22 1.08 -6.70
CA SER A 127 -8.95 0.68 -6.08
C SER A 127 -8.74 -0.83 -6.12
N LEU A 128 -9.78 -1.63 -5.86
CA LEU A 128 -9.74 -3.09 -5.97
C LEU A 128 -9.39 -3.52 -7.40
N LEU A 129 -10.11 -3.00 -8.40
CA LEU A 129 -9.90 -3.32 -9.81
C LEU A 129 -8.52 -2.83 -10.30
N GLY A 130 -8.11 -1.63 -9.89
CA GLY A 130 -6.78 -1.10 -10.18
C GLY A 130 -5.67 -2.01 -9.65
N TYR A 131 -5.79 -2.52 -8.43
CA TYR A 131 -4.80 -3.45 -7.87
C TYR A 131 -4.86 -4.85 -8.50
N ALA A 132 -6.06 -5.42 -8.62
CA ALA A 132 -6.27 -6.81 -9.05
C ALA A 132 -6.06 -7.01 -10.55
N VAL A 133 -6.56 -6.09 -11.37
CA VAL A 133 -6.52 -6.21 -12.84
C VAL A 133 -5.30 -5.48 -13.40
N ILE A 134 -5.20 -4.17 -13.15
CA ILE A 134 -4.18 -3.33 -13.79
C ILE A 134 -2.80 -3.65 -13.22
N TYR A 135 -2.64 -3.60 -11.90
CA TYR A 135 -1.34 -3.87 -11.28
C TYR A 135 -0.95 -5.33 -11.38
N THR A 136 -1.77 -6.24 -10.84
CA THR A 136 -1.38 -7.65 -10.74
C THR A 136 -1.37 -8.35 -12.10
N GLY A 137 -2.39 -8.11 -12.94
CA GLY A 137 -2.50 -8.78 -14.24
C GLY A 137 -1.50 -8.28 -15.27
N PHE A 138 -1.18 -6.98 -15.25
CA PHE A 138 -0.42 -6.34 -16.33
C PHE A 138 0.86 -5.65 -15.84
N LEU A 139 0.74 -4.56 -15.07
CA LEU A 139 1.87 -3.67 -14.79
C LEU A 139 3.04 -4.38 -14.11
N LYS A 140 2.76 -5.30 -13.18
CA LYS A 140 3.77 -6.05 -12.42
C LYS A 140 4.85 -6.67 -13.33
N ARG A 141 4.48 -7.09 -14.54
CA ARG A 141 5.36 -7.76 -15.52
C ARG A 141 5.72 -6.88 -16.73
N ALA A 142 5.03 -5.77 -16.92
CA ALA A 142 5.16 -4.97 -18.14
C ALA A 142 6.20 -3.84 -18.05
N THR A 143 6.53 -3.34 -16.86
CA THR A 143 7.34 -2.12 -16.73
C THR A 143 8.15 -2.03 -15.43
N PRO A 144 9.33 -1.39 -15.44
CA PRO A 144 10.09 -1.07 -14.23
C PRO A 144 9.43 -0.01 -13.35
N GLN A 145 8.39 0.68 -13.85
CA GLN A 145 7.54 1.60 -13.11
C GLN A 145 6.33 0.91 -12.46
N ASN A 146 6.30 -0.42 -12.45
CA ASN A 146 5.19 -1.23 -11.94
C ASN A 146 4.72 -0.82 -10.54
N ILE A 147 5.67 -0.54 -9.64
CA ILE A 147 5.42 -0.16 -8.25
C ILE A 147 5.00 1.30 -8.14
N VAL A 148 5.47 2.18 -9.04
CA VAL A 148 5.06 3.58 -9.02
C VAL A 148 3.60 3.69 -9.45
N ILE A 149 3.26 3.11 -10.61
CA ILE A 149 1.88 3.15 -11.14
C ILE A 149 0.95 2.31 -10.26
N GLY A 150 1.37 1.10 -9.88
CA GLY A 150 0.59 0.23 -8.98
C GLY A 150 0.47 0.78 -7.56
N GLY A 151 1.40 1.62 -7.14
CA GLY A 151 1.41 2.30 -5.85
C GLY A 151 0.21 3.21 -5.63
N LEU A 152 -0.43 3.70 -6.70
CA LEU A 152 -1.63 4.53 -6.59
C LEU A 152 -2.78 3.81 -5.87
N ALA A 153 -3.02 2.54 -6.21
CA ALA A 153 -4.04 1.74 -5.53
C ALA A 153 -3.67 1.47 -4.06
N GLY A 154 -2.36 1.33 -3.76
CA GLY A 154 -1.86 1.22 -2.39
C GLY A 154 -1.93 2.52 -1.59
N ALA A 155 -1.93 3.67 -2.27
CA ALA A 155 -2.01 5.00 -1.68
C ALA A 155 -3.46 5.49 -1.45
N ALA A 156 -4.45 4.80 -2.01
CA ALA A 156 -5.87 5.15 -1.89
C ALA A 156 -6.49 5.11 -0.47
N PRO A 157 -6.05 4.28 0.50
CA PRO A 157 -6.81 4.10 1.75
C PRO A 157 -7.13 5.38 2.55
N PRO A 158 -6.23 6.38 2.73
CA PRO A 158 -6.60 7.65 3.36
C PRO A 158 -7.74 8.37 2.66
N LEU A 159 -7.76 8.37 1.32
CA LEU A 159 -8.85 8.96 0.54
C LEU A 159 -10.15 8.19 0.76
N LEU A 160 -10.11 6.86 0.75
CA LEU A 160 -11.28 6.03 1.01
C LEU A 160 -11.87 6.29 2.40
N GLY A 161 -11.00 6.39 3.41
CA GLY A 161 -11.41 6.74 4.77
C GLY A 161 -12.02 8.14 4.87
N TRP A 162 -11.39 9.15 4.28
CA TRP A 162 -11.91 10.52 4.27
C TRP A 162 -13.28 10.60 3.59
N VAL A 163 -13.41 10.01 2.40
CA VAL A 163 -14.65 10.03 1.62
C VAL A 163 -15.74 9.24 2.33
N ALA A 164 -15.42 8.15 3.03
CA ALA A 164 -16.40 7.40 3.83
C ALA A 164 -17.07 8.27 4.90
N VAL A 165 -16.35 9.25 5.45
CA VAL A 165 -16.88 10.20 6.45
C VAL A 165 -17.60 11.38 5.80
N THR A 166 -17.02 11.94 4.74
CA THR A 166 -17.45 13.25 4.20
C THR A 166 -18.38 13.18 2.99
N GLY A 167 -18.39 12.06 2.27
CA GLY A 167 -19.17 11.87 1.04
C GLY A 167 -18.68 12.64 -0.18
N HIS A 168 -17.53 13.31 -0.14
CA HIS A 168 -17.00 14.09 -1.27
C HIS A 168 -15.47 14.00 -1.37
N ILE A 169 -14.94 14.32 -2.56
CA ILE A 169 -13.49 14.42 -2.79
C ILE A 169 -13.09 15.88 -2.69
N SER A 170 -12.06 16.16 -1.90
CA SER A 170 -11.45 17.48 -1.76
C SER A 170 -9.92 17.40 -1.92
N ALA A 171 -9.22 18.52 -1.81
CA ALA A 171 -7.78 18.57 -2.03
C ALA A 171 -6.98 17.82 -0.93
N GLU A 172 -7.46 17.85 0.30
CA GLU A 172 -6.84 17.29 1.50
C GLU A 172 -6.63 15.76 1.40
N PRO A 173 -7.65 14.93 1.13
CA PRO A 173 -7.44 13.48 1.00
C PRO A 173 -6.62 13.10 -0.24
N LEU A 174 -6.72 13.88 -1.33
CA LEU A 174 -5.87 13.68 -2.52
C LEU A 174 -4.40 13.95 -2.19
N LEU A 175 -4.13 14.91 -1.32
CA LEU A 175 -2.77 15.20 -0.86
C LEU A 175 -2.21 14.06 0.00
N LEU A 176 -3.03 13.42 0.84
CA LEU A 176 -2.62 12.21 1.57
C LEU A 176 -2.25 11.06 0.62
N VAL A 177 -3.03 10.87 -0.45
CA VAL A 177 -2.71 9.91 -1.52
C VAL A 177 -1.39 10.29 -2.17
N LEU A 178 -1.19 11.56 -2.49
CA LEU A 178 0.03 12.05 -3.14
C LEU A 178 1.28 11.85 -2.27
N ILE A 179 1.18 12.04 -0.95
CA ILE A 179 2.26 11.76 0.00
C ILE A 179 2.66 10.28 -0.07
N ILE A 180 1.71 9.35 0.04
CA ILE A 180 1.99 7.90 -0.01
C ILE A 180 2.52 7.51 -1.40
N PHE A 181 1.95 8.08 -2.46
CA PHE A 181 2.39 7.84 -3.83
C PHE A 181 3.84 8.29 -4.05
N ALA A 182 4.20 9.51 -3.66
CA ALA A 182 5.57 10.04 -3.75
C ALA A 182 6.56 9.29 -2.84
N TRP A 183 6.08 8.75 -1.72
CA TRP A 183 6.86 7.92 -0.80
C TRP A 183 7.14 6.51 -1.33
N THR A 184 6.26 5.97 -2.16
CA THR A 184 6.32 4.59 -2.65
C THR A 184 7.63 4.27 -3.41
N PRO A 185 8.09 5.09 -4.38
CA PRO A 185 9.35 4.85 -5.09
C PRO A 185 10.60 4.82 -4.18
N PRO A 186 10.90 5.84 -3.34
CA PRO A 186 12.09 5.82 -2.50
C PRO A 186 12.05 4.71 -1.44
N HIS A 187 10.85 4.32 -0.98
CA HIS A 187 10.66 3.15 -0.11
C HIS A 187 10.99 1.84 -0.83
N PHE A 188 10.26 1.51 -1.90
CA PHE A 188 10.36 0.20 -2.54
C PHE A 188 11.66 0.01 -3.31
N TRP A 189 12.18 1.03 -3.98
CA TRP A 189 13.42 0.89 -4.73
C TRP A 189 14.63 0.72 -3.81
N ALA A 190 14.60 1.27 -2.59
CA ALA A 190 15.62 0.97 -1.58
C ALA A 190 15.62 -0.52 -1.20
N LEU A 191 14.44 -1.13 -1.03
CA LEU A 191 14.33 -2.58 -0.85
C LEU A 191 14.78 -3.36 -2.09
N ALA A 192 14.42 -2.88 -3.29
CA ALA A 192 14.77 -3.51 -4.55
C ALA A 192 16.28 -3.56 -4.79
N ILE A 193 17.02 -2.50 -4.40
CA ILE A 193 18.49 -2.52 -4.42
C ILE A 193 19.02 -3.58 -3.46
N HIS A 194 18.50 -3.65 -2.24
CA HIS A 194 18.95 -4.62 -1.25
C HIS A 194 18.67 -6.08 -1.64
N ARG A 195 17.59 -6.32 -2.40
CA ARG A 195 17.10 -7.66 -2.80
C ARG A 195 17.21 -7.89 -4.32
N LYS A 196 18.12 -7.19 -4.98
CA LYS A 196 18.24 -7.17 -6.45
C LYS A 196 18.34 -8.56 -7.06
N GLU A 197 19.18 -9.43 -6.50
CA GLU A 197 19.38 -10.79 -7.00
C GLU A 197 18.12 -11.65 -6.91
N GLU A 198 17.31 -11.50 -5.85
CA GLU A 198 16.06 -12.24 -5.70
C GLU A 198 15.04 -11.80 -6.75
N TYR A 199 14.97 -10.50 -7.05
CA TYR A 199 14.10 -9.97 -8.11
C TYR A 199 14.55 -10.41 -9.51
N ALA A 200 15.86 -10.42 -9.76
CA ALA A 200 16.41 -10.89 -11.03
C ALA A 200 16.14 -12.38 -11.26
N LYS A 201 16.30 -13.23 -10.24
CA LYS A 201 15.98 -14.67 -10.31
C LYS A 201 14.49 -14.94 -10.55
N ALA A 202 13.62 -14.02 -10.14
CA ALA A 202 12.17 -14.13 -10.32
C ALA A 202 11.66 -13.46 -11.62
N ASP A 203 12.57 -12.97 -12.47
CA ASP A 203 12.25 -12.27 -13.72
C ASP A 203 11.28 -11.09 -13.54
N ILE A 204 11.40 -10.39 -12.41
CA ILE A 204 10.60 -9.19 -12.12
C ILE A 204 11.41 -7.98 -12.58
N PRO A 205 10.90 -7.15 -13.51
CA PRO A 205 11.65 -6.08 -14.16
C PRO A 205 11.82 -4.85 -13.25
N MET A 206 12.30 -5.02 -12.01
CA MET A 206 12.50 -3.93 -11.07
C MET A 206 13.54 -2.93 -11.60
N LEU A 207 13.40 -1.65 -11.26
CA LEU A 207 14.31 -0.59 -11.73
C LEU A 207 15.82 -0.91 -11.56
N PRO A 208 16.30 -1.44 -10.41
CA PRO A 208 17.72 -1.79 -10.27
C PRO A 208 18.16 -3.01 -11.08
N VAL A 209 17.22 -3.87 -11.49
CA VAL A 209 17.50 -5.04 -12.34
C VAL A 209 17.64 -4.62 -13.80
N THR A 210 16.75 -3.73 -14.27
CA THR A 210 16.68 -3.33 -15.68
C THR A 210 17.62 -2.16 -16.03
N HIS A 211 17.77 -1.18 -15.14
CA HIS A 211 18.53 0.07 -15.40
C HIS A 211 19.76 0.22 -14.48
N GLY A 212 19.99 -0.73 -13.59
CA GLY A 212 21.11 -0.73 -12.67
C GLY A 212 20.89 0.10 -11.41
N GLU A 213 21.82 -0.08 -10.46
CA GLU A 213 21.68 0.51 -9.12
C GLU A 213 21.91 2.01 -9.10
N HIS A 214 22.86 2.52 -9.90
CA HIS A 214 23.16 3.95 -9.91
C HIS A 214 21.94 4.76 -10.36
N TYR A 215 21.31 4.36 -11.46
CA TYR A 215 20.08 4.98 -11.97
C TYR A 215 18.95 4.96 -10.93
N THR A 216 18.79 3.82 -10.25
CA THR A 216 17.80 3.64 -9.19
C THR A 216 18.08 4.56 -7.99
N LYS A 217 19.34 4.70 -7.58
CA LYS A 217 19.75 5.60 -6.49
C LYS A 217 19.47 7.07 -6.80
N VAL A 218 19.71 7.50 -8.04
CA VAL A 218 19.34 8.86 -8.50
C VAL A 218 17.83 9.08 -8.38
N HIS A 219 17.03 8.10 -8.83
CA HIS A 219 15.57 8.19 -8.74
C HIS A 219 15.09 8.22 -7.29
N ILE A 220 15.65 7.40 -6.40
CA ILE A 220 15.35 7.46 -4.97
C ILE A 220 15.61 8.88 -4.43
N LEU A 221 16.74 9.49 -4.77
CA LEU A 221 17.07 10.85 -4.33
C LEU A 221 16.08 11.89 -4.87
N LEU A 222 15.79 11.89 -6.17
CA LEU A 222 14.86 12.82 -6.82
C LEU A 222 13.44 12.70 -6.26
N TYR A 223 12.93 11.47 -6.10
CA TYR A 223 11.61 11.24 -5.50
C TYR A 223 11.58 11.59 -4.01
N THR A 224 12.71 11.52 -3.29
CA THR A 224 12.77 11.97 -1.90
C THR A 224 12.67 13.50 -1.81
N PHE A 225 13.24 14.24 -2.77
CA PHE A 225 13.02 15.69 -2.88
C PHE A 225 11.56 16.01 -3.21
N ALA A 226 10.97 15.29 -4.17
CA ALA A 226 9.54 15.44 -4.49
C ALA A 226 8.65 15.13 -3.28
N LEU A 227 8.96 14.06 -2.54
CA LEU A 227 8.26 13.68 -1.31
C LEU A 227 8.37 14.79 -0.25
N LEU A 228 9.55 15.38 -0.06
CA LEU A 228 9.71 16.52 0.86
C LEU A 228 8.77 17.66 0.43
N ALA A 229 8.83 18.10 -0.83
CA ALA A 229 7.97 19.17 -1.34
C ALA A 229 6.47 18.86 -1.11
N VAL A 230 6.02 17.65 -1.47
CA VAL A 230 4.64 17.20 -1.27
C VAL A 230 4.28 17.15 0.22
N SER A 231 5.18 16.72 1.10
CA SER A 231 4.94 16.67 2.56
C SER A 231 4.89 18.05 3.22
N LEU A 232 5.32 19.12 2.55
CA LEU A 232 5.16 20.48 3.07
C LEU A 232 3.81 21.10 2.64
N MET A 233 3.16 20.54 1.61
CA MET A 233 1.89 21.06 1.10
C MET A 233 0.76 21.09 2.13
N PRO A 234 0.60 20.14 3.09
CA PRO A 234 -0.46 20.24 4.09
C PRO A 234 -0.36 21.51 4.94
N TYR A 235 0.84 22.05 5.14
CA TYR A 235 1.00 23.35 5.80
C TYR A 235 0.64 24.50 4.85
N VAL A 236 1.10 24.44 3.60
CA VAL A 236 0.86 25.49 2.58
C VAL A 236 -0.64 25.69 2.29
N ILE A 237 -1.42 24.61 2.26
CA ILE A 237 -2.88 24.69 2.03
C ILE A 237 -3.67 24.95 3.32
N HIS A 238 -3.00 25.26 4.43
CA HIS A 238 -3.61 25.48 5.75
C HIS A 238 -4.41 24.28 6.29
N MET A 239 -4.08 23.07 5.85
CA MET A 239 -4.64 21.82 6.39
C MET A 239 -3.99 21.43 7.74
N SER A 240 -2.79 21.93 8.02
CA SER A 240 -2.01 21.68 9.24
C SER A 240 -1.19 22.91 9.64
N GLY A 241 -0.77 22.96 10.90
CA GLY A 241 -0.04 24.04 11.53
C GLY A 241 1.47 23.81 11.65
N LEU A 242 2.09 24.63 12.51
CA LEU A 242 3.55 24.69 12.67
C LEU A 242 4.15 23.41 13.27
N LEU A 243 3.39 22.69 14.10
CA LEU A 243 3.84 21.41 14.67
C LEU A 243 4.07 20.40 13.55
N TYR A 244 3.08 20.25 12.65
CA TYR A 244 3.25 19.39 11.48
C TYR A 244 4.43 19.83 10.62
N LEU A 245 4.54 21.13 10.32
CA LEU A 245 5.62 21.66 9.49
C LEU A 245 7.01 21.31 10.05
N ALA A 246 7.22 21.52 11.35
CA ALA A 246 8.47 21.19 12.02
C ALA A 246 8.77 19.68 11.93
N CYS A 247 7.77 18.83 12.20
CA CYS A 247 7.91 17.39 12.04
C CYS A 247 8.24 16.98 10.60
N ALA A 248 7.55 17.54 9.60
CA ALA A 248 7.76 17.25 8.19
C ALA A 248 9.19 17.62 7.73
N LEU A 249 9.70 18.79 8.15
CA LEU A 249 11.07 19.22 7.85
C LEU A 249 12.12 18.31 8.50
N VAL A 250 11.96 17.96 9.78
CA VAL A 250 12.91 17.09 10.49
C VAL A 250 12.92 15.68 9.89
N LEU A 251 11.74 15.08 9.70
CA LEU A 251 11.59 13.75 9.13
C LEU A 251 12.07 13.72 7.67
N GLY A 252 11.70 14.71 6.87
CA GLY A 252 12.05 14.79 5.45
C GLY A 252 13.54 15.07 5.24
N GLY A 253 14.13 15.96 6.04
CA GLY A 253 15.58 16.20 6.04
C GLY A 253 16.37 14.95 6.41
N ARG A 254 15.90 14.19 7.40
CA ARG A 254 16.51 12.90 7.78
C ARG A 254 16.34 11.83 6.70
N PHE A 255 15.22 11.81 5.97
CA PHE A 255 15.04 10.91 4.82
C PHE A 255 16.00 11.29 3.68
N LEU A 256 16.09 12.57 3.33
CA LEU A 256 17.04 13.06 2.33
C LEU A 256 18.49 12.70 2.69
N GLN A 257 18.87 12.80 3.96
CA GLN A 257 20.17 12.36 4.42
C GLN A 257 20.41 10.86 4.12
N TRP A 258 19.43 9.99 4.39
CA TRP A 258 19.55 8.56 4.06
C TRP A 258 19.62 8.32 2.55
N ALA A 259 18.78 8.99 1.76
CA ALA A 259 18.81 8.92 0.30
C ALA A 259 20.17 9.36 -0.26
N TRP A 260 20.76 10.42 0.28
CA TRP A 260 22.10 10.90 -0.07
C TRP A 260 23.20 9.91 0.30
N VAL A 261 23.14 9.32 1.50
CA VAL A 261 24.09 8.29 1.94
C VAL A 261 24.00 7.06 1.03
N LEU A 262 22.79 6.65 0.64
CA LEU A 262 22.56 5.56 -0.29
C LEU A 262 23.12 5.88 -1.69
N TYR A 263 22.91 7.11 -2.17
CA TYR A 263 23.42 7.60 -3.44
C TYR A 263 24.95 7.57 -3.50
N ARG A 264 25.64 8.10 -2.47
CA ARG A 264 27.11 8.10 -2.41
C ARG A 264 27.73 6.72 -2.22
N GLY A 265 26.95 5.71 -1.82
CA GLY A 265 27.45 4.34 -1.65
C GLY A 265 28.43 4.14 -0.48
N GLY A 266 28.58 5.12 0.42
CA GLY A 266 29.63 5.12 1.43
C GLY A 266 29.35 4.34 2.71
N ARG A 267 28.22 3.60 2.81
CA ARG A 267 27.88 2.80 4.00
C ARG A 267 27.31 1.43 3.63
N PRO A 268 27.79 0.35 4.28
CA PRO A 268 27.15 -0.96 4.16
C PRO A 268 25.70 -0.87 4.65
N HIS A 269 24.80 -1.64 4.05
CA HIS A 269 23.37 -1.70 4.41
C HIS A 269 22.59 -0.38 4.28
N ALA A 270 23.11 0.63 3.58
CA ALA A 270 22.39 1.90 3.37
C ALA A 270 21.00 1.69 2.74
N ALA A 271 20.86 0.75 1.83
CA ALA A 271 19.59 0.44 1.15
C ALA A 271 18.51 -0.06 2.12
N ILE A 272 18.82 -1.05 2.96
CA ILE A 272 17.86 -1.59 3.93
C ILE A 272 17.57 -0.59 5.07
N ASN A 273 18.55 0.23 5.46
CA ASN A 273 18.34 1.27 6.47
C ASN A 273 17.45 2.41 5.94
N THR A 274 17.60 2.79 4.67
CA THR A 274 16.72 3.75 4.00
C THR A 274 15.28 3.20 3.95
N PHE A 275 15.12 1.93 3.57
CA PHE A 275 13.82 1.25 3.62
C PHE A 275 13.19 1.24 5.02
N LYS A 276 13.94 0.82 6.06
CA LYS A 276 13.44 0.80 7.45
C LYS A 276 13.05 2.21 7.91
N TYR A 277 13.87 3.21 7.63
CA TYR A 277 13.58 4.59 7.99
C TYR A 277 12.32 5.10 7.30
N SER A 278 12.12 4.78 6.02
CA SER A 278 10.95 5.23 5.27
C SER A 278 9.61 4.74 5.86
N ILE A 279 9.58 3.57 6.52
CA ILE A 279 8.38 3.09 7.24
C ILE A 279 8.08 4.00 8.43
N TRP A 280 9.10 4.28 9.25
CA TRP A 280 8.99 5.19 10.39
C TRP A 280 8.66 6.61 9.98
N TYR A 281 9.27 7.09 8.89
CA TYR A 281 8.99 8.39 8.29
C TYR A 281 7.48 8.55 8.03
N LEU A 282 6.88 7.60 7.29
CA LEU A 282 5.48 7.70 6.93
C LEU A 282 4.57 7.64 8.17
N LEU A 283 4.84 6.68 9.06
CA LEU A 283 4.07 6.52 10.31
C LEU A 283 4.10 7.80 11.15
N LEU A 284 5.29 8.36 11.40
CA LEU A 284 5.47 9.55 12.23
C LEU A 284 4.88 10.80 11.55
N LEU A 285 4.96 10.90 10.23
CA LEU A 285 4.38 12.02 9.48
C LEU A 285 2.85 12.05 9.61
N PHE A 286 2.18 10.90 9.49
CA PHE A 286 0.74 10.80 9.68
C PHE A 286 0.30 10.99 11.13
N ILE A 287 1.11 10.53 12.11
CA ILE A 287 0.88 10.85 13.52
C ILE A 287 0.99 12.36 13.75
N ALA A 288 2.01 13.02 13.19
CA ALA A 288 2.16 14.47 13.30
C ALA A 288 0.96 15.22 12.70
N LEU A 289 0.43 14.78 11.55
CA LEU A 289 -0.80 15.34 10.98
C LEU A 289 -2.00 15.21 11.93
N LEU A 290 -2.21 14.03 12.51
CA LEU A 290 -3.32 13.80 13.44
C LEU A 290 -3.18 14.62 14.72
N LEU A 291 -1.98 14.62 15.31
CA LEU A 291 -1.70 15.39 16.52
C LEU A 291 -1.91 16.87 16.27
N ASP A 292 -1.37 17.43 15.19
CA ASP A 292 -1.55 18.83 14.83
C ASP A 292 -3.02 19.18 14.57
N HIS A 293 -3.75 18.30 13.87
CA HIS A 293 -5.19 18.46 13.62
C HIS A 293 -5.99 18.58 14.92
N TYR A 294 -5.71 17.77 15.95
CA TYR A 294 -6.47 17.80 17.20
C TYR A 294 -5.92 18.74 18.27
N LEU A 295 -4.61 18.93 18.34
CA LEU A 295 -3.97 19.68 19.42
C LEU A 295 -4.09 21.19 19.28
N LEU A 296 -4.50 21.71 18.11
CA LEU A 296 -4.68 23.15 17.88
C LEU A 296 -3.52 23.95 18.53
N LEU A 297 -2.28 23.68 18.12
CA LEU A 297 -1.24 24.70 18.21
C LEU A 297 -1.54 25.73 17.11
N ASN A 298 -2.68 26.42 17.23
CA ASN A 298 -2.97 27.64 16.50
C ASN A 298 -2.06 28.73 17.10
N LEU A 299 -0.80 28.70 16.67
CA LEU A 299 0.06 29.86 16.64
C LEU A 299 -0.04 30.47 15.24
#